data_AF-A0A6N8A064-F1
#
_entry.id   AF-A0A6N8A064-F1
#
_cell.length_a   1.000
_cell.length_b   1.000
_cell.length_c   1.000
_cell.angle_alpha   90.00
_cell.angle_beta   90.00
_cell.angle_gamma   90.00
#
_symmetry.space_group_name_H-M   'P 1'
#
loop_
_entity.id
_entity.type
_entity.pdbx_description
1 polymer ?
#
loop_
_entity_poly.entity_id
_entity_poly.type
_entity_poly.pdbx_seq_one_letter_code
_entity_poly.pdbx_strand_id
1 'polypeptide(L)'
;MYQLSAVMAWCYNWCLTRAESMPRWQGYVIEILAALGFIAVAILAPNWVLLTYWVIVCGPVSVFGAAHHSVWKKRDEIWRDQQNQLQKTKKLIGRSK
;
A
#
# COMPACT_ATOMS: atom_id res chain seq x y z
N MET A 1 -1.57 -11.58 25.37
CA MET A 1 -2.13 -11.93 24.04
C MET A 1 -3.00 -10.84 23.42
N TYR A 2 -3.79 -10.07 24.19
CA TYR A 2 -4.60 -8.95 23.64
C TYR A 2 -3.83 -7.66 23.28
N GLN A 3 -2.62 -7.46 23.80
CA GLN A 3 -1.84 -6.25 23.53
C GLN A 3 -1.16 -6.29 22.16
N LEU A 4 -0.71 -7.46 21.70
CA LEU A 4 -0.07 -7.61 20.39
C LEU A 4 -1.03 -7.33 19.24
N SER A 5 -2.29 -7.79 19.34
CA SER A 5 -3.33 -7.49 18.36
C SER A 5 -3.77 -6.04 18.41
N ALA A 6 -3.84 -5.42 19.60
CA ALA A 6 -4.13 -3.99 19.74
C ALA A 6 -3.02 -3.11 19.17
N VAL A 7 -1.75 -3.47 19.38
CA VAL A 7 -0.59 -2.78 18.80
C VAL A 7 -0.57 -2.95 17.29
N MET A 8 -0.84 -4.15 16.78
CA MET A 8 -0.96 -4.36 15.33
C MET A 8 -2.12 -3.58 14.72
N ALA A 9 -3.27 -3.51 15.38
CA ALA A 9 -4.40 -2.71 14.93
C ALA A 9 -4.07 -1.20 14.95
N TRP A 10 -3.36 -0.73 15.97
CA TRP A 10 -2.92 0.67 16.06
C TRP A 10 -1.90 1.00 14.98
N CYS A 11 -0.89 0.15 14.77
CA CYS A 11 0.07 0.28 13.67
C CYS A 11 -0.62 0.21 12.31
N TYR A 12 -1.60 -0.68 12.13
CA TYR A 12 -2.36 -0.81 10.90
C TYR A 12 -3.20 0.44 10.62
N ASN A 13 -3.87 0.98 11.65
CA ASN A 13 -4.67 2.20 11.52
C ASN A 13 -3.78 3.42 11.24
N TRP A 14 -2.64 3.52 11.92
CA TRP A 14 -1.64 4.55 11.67
C TRP A 14 -1.07 4.45 10.25
N CYS A 15 -0.81 3.22 9.77
CA CYS A 15 -0.40 2.94 8.41
C CYS A 15 -1.49 3.33 7.40
N LEU A 16 -2.77 3.04 7.68
CA LEU A 16 -3.90 3.40 6.84
C LEU A 16 -4.06 4.92 6.71
N THR A 17 -4.04 5.65 7.82
CA THR A 17 -4.15 7.13 7.81
C THR A 17 -2.99 7.76 7.04
N ARG A 18 -1.79 7.17 7.14
CA ARG A 18 -0.61 7.62 6.39
C ARG A 18 -0.68 7.22 4.91
N ALA A 19 -1.18 6.02 4.60
CA ALA A 19 -1.36 5.53 3.25
C ALA A 19 -2.42 6.34 2.47
N GLU A 20 -3.46 6.84 3.13
CA GLU A 20 -4.47 7.69 2.51
C GLU A 20 -3.91 9.07 2.11
N SER A 21 -2.98 9.61 2.89
CA SER A 21 -2.36 10.91 2.63
C SER A 21 -1.12 10.82 1.72
N MET A 22 -0.54 9.63 1.56
CA MET A 22 0.67 9.43 0.77
C MET A 22 0.36 9.25 -0.73
N PRO A 23 1.10 9.93 -1.63
CA PRO A 23 1.03 9.69 -3.07
C PRO A 23 1.54 8.29 -3.42
N ARG A 24 0.90 7.66 -4.42
CA ARG A 24 1.10 6.25 -4.80
C ARG A 24 2.57 5.86 -5.00
N TRP A 25 3.39 6.77 -5.53
CA TRP A 25 4.81 6.55 -5.77
C TRP A 25 5.62 6.35 -4.49
N GLN A 26 5.23 7.00 -3.37
CA GLN A 26 5.92 6.83 -2.09
C GLN A 26 5.75 5.43 -1.52
N GLY A 27 4.57 4.82 -1.71
CA GLY A 27 4.33 3.42 -1.32
C GLY A 27 5.30 2.48 -2.05
N TYR A 28 5.46 2.64 -3.37
CA TYR A 28 6.40 1.83 -4.15
C TYR A 28 7.86 2.07 -3.73
N VAL A 29 8.25 3.31 -3.40
CA VAL A 29 9.60 3.60 -2.91
C VAL A 29 9.90 2.86 -1.60
N ILE A 30 8.93 2.80 -0.68
CA ILE A 30 9.10 2.08 0.60
C ILE A 30 9.28 0.57 0.35
N GLU A 31 8.46 -0.03 -0.52
CA GLU A 31 8.59 -1.45 -0.88
C GLU A 31 9.94 -1.74 -1.57
N ILE A 32 10.37 -0.89 -2.49
CA ILE A 32 11.65 -1.02 -3.19
C ILE A 32 12.82 -0.91 -2.20
N LEU A 33 12.79 0.07 -1.29
CA LEU A 33 13.83 0.24 -0.27
C LEU A 33 13.90 -0.96 0.68
N ALA A 34 12.76 -1.52 1.07
CA ALA A 34 12.71 -2.72 1.91
C ALA A 34 13.29 -3.95 1.17
N ALA A 35 12.98 -4.11 -0.12
CA ALA A 35 13.54 -5.17 -0.94
C ALA A 35 15.06 -5.02 -1.13
N LEU A 36 15.54 -3.81 -1.40
CA LEU A 36 16.98 -3.53 -1.50
C LEU A 36 17.71 -3.77 -0.18
N GLY A 37 17.11 -3.36 0.94
CA GLY A 37 17.64 -3.63 2.27
C GLY A 37 17.71 -5.12 2.55
N PHE A 38 16.70 -5.89 2.16
CA PHE A 38 16.72 -7.34 2.27
C PHE A 38 17.87 -7.98 1.47
N ILE A 39 18.06 -7.56 0.22
CA ILE A 39 19.16 -8.04 -0.64
C ILE A 39 20.52 -7.70 0.00
N ALA A 40 20.69 -6.48 0.50
CA ALA A 40 21.92 -6.07 1.16
C ALA A 40 22.22 -6.93 2.40
N VAL A 41 21.21 -7.20 3.24
CA VAL A 41 21.34 -8.07 4.42
C VAL A 41 21.64 -9.52 4.02
N ALA A 42 21.02 -10.01 2.93
CA ALA A 42 21.28 -11.36 2.42
C ALA A 42 22.72 -11.58 1.96
N ILE A 43 23.36 -10.54 1.43
CA ILE A 43 24.74 -10.62 0.94
C ILE A 43 25.75 -10.41 2.07
N LEU A 44 25.46 -9.50 3.00
CA LEU A 44 26.44 -8.99 3.96
C LEU A 44 26.35 -9.61 5.35
N ALA A 45 25.22 -10.22 5.70
CA ALA A 45 24.93 -10.64 7.07
C ALA A 45 24.68 -12.16 7.22
N PRO A 46 24.90 -12.71 8.42
CA PRO A 46 24.56 -14.10 8.71
C PRO A 46 23.05 -14.37 8.62
N ASN A 47 22.67 -15.61 8.32
CA ASN A 47 21.27 -16.03 8.15
C ASN A 47 20.33 -15.66 9.32
N TRP A 48 20.83 -15.58 10.55
CA TRP A 48 20.03 -15.15 11.71
C TRP A 48 19.63 -13.67 11.66
N VAL A 49 20.51 -12.81 11.12
CA VAL A 49 20.21 -11.39 10.89
C VAL A 49 19.19 -11.26 9.77
N LEU A 50 19.31 -12.09 8.73
CA LEU A 50 18.33 -12.16 7.64
C LEU A 50 16.91 -12.50 8.15
N LEU A 51 16.81 -13.53 9.01
CA LEU A 51 15.53 -13.92 9.61
C LEU A 51 14.95 -12.79 10.48
N THR A 52 15.80 -12.12 11.24
CA THR A 52 15.38 -11.00 12.10
C THR A 52 14.88 -9.83 11.27
N TYR A 53 15.59 -9.49 10.18
CA TYR A 53 15.19 -8.46 9.23
C TYR A 53 13.86 -8.82 8.54
N TRP A 54 13.68 -10.08 8.15
CA TRP A 54 12.44 -10.54 7.53
C TRP A 54 11.23 -10.31 8.45
N VAL A 55 11.34 -10.70 9.72
CA VAL A 55 10.23 -10.57 10.68
C VAL A 55 9.95 -9.10 11.04
N ILE A 56 10.99 -8.30 11.26
CA ILE A 56 10.85 -6.92 11.76
C ILE A 56 10.54 -5.93 10.64
N VAL A 57 11.07 -6.14 9.44
CA VAL A 57 10.94 -5.19 8.32
C VAL A 57 9.96 -5.70 7.27
N CYS A 58 10.18 -6.89 6.71
CA CYS A 58 9.30 -7.40 5.65
C CYS A 58 7.86 -7.63 6.15
N GLY A 59 7.69 -8.07 7.41
CA GLY A 59 6.37 -8.23 8.03
C GLY A 59 5.54 -6.93 7.99
N PRO A 60 5.95 -5.86 8.69
CA PRO A 60 5.23 -4.58 8.67
C PRO A 60 5.12 -3.95 7.28
N VAL A 61 6.15 -4.05 6.44
CA VAL A 61 6.12 -3.49 5.08
C VAL A 61 5.09 -4.21 4.21
N SER A 62 4.95 -5.54 4.32
CA SER A 62 3.93 -6.28 3.57
C SER A 62 2.51 -5.88 3.95
N VAL A 63 2.27 -5.65 5.25
CA VAL A 63 0.98 -5.20 5.77
C VAL A 63 0.68 -3.76 5.31
N PHE A 64 1.68 -2.88 5.35
CA PHE A 64 1.57 -1.52 4.83
C PHE A 64 1.29 -1.52 3.33
N GLY A 65 2.02 -2.31 2.54
CA GLY A 65 1.84 -2.45 1.10
C GLY A 65 0.44 -2.95 0.74
N ALA A 66 -0.06 -3.97 1.44
CA ALA A 66 -1.42 -4.47 1.25
C ALA A 66 -2.49 -3.42 1.58
N ALA A 67 -2.33 -2.69 2.70
CA ALA A 67 -3.25 -1.62 3.08
C ALA A 67 -3.24 -0.49 2.03
N HIS A 68 -2.06 -0.03 1.64
CA HIS A 68 -1.87 1.03 0.65
C HIS A 68 -2.46 0.64 -0.71
N HIS A 69 -2.22 -0.59 -1.18
CA HIS A 69 -2.81 -1.09 -2.42
C HIS A 69 -4.34 -1.10 -2.33
N SER A 70 -4.92 -1.51 -1.20
CA SER A 70 -6.38 -1.54 -1.03
C SER A 70 -7.01 -0.15 -1.12
N VAL A 71 -6.37 0.87 -0.53
CA VAL A 71 -6.82 2.27 -0.56
C VAL A 71 -6.79 2.80 -2.00
N TRP A 72 -5.69 2.58 -2.70
CA TRP A 72 -5.54 3.03 -4.09
C TRP A 72 -6.44 2.29 -5.06
N LYS A 73 -6.70 1.00 -4.84
CA LYS A 73 -7.67 0.24 -5.64
C LYS A 73 -9.08 0.85 -5.54
N LYS A 74 -9.52 1.19 -4.32
CA LYS A 74 -10.82 1.87 -4.12
C LYS A 74 -10.85 3.24 -4.80
N ARG A 75 -9.76 4.01 -4.73
CA ARG A 75 -9.66 5.32 -5.42
C ARG A 75 -9.72 5.17 -6.94
N ASP A 76 -9.02 4.18 -7.49
CA ASP A 76 -9.04 3.89 -8.93
C ASP A 76 -10.43 3.47 -9.41
N GLU A 77 -11.15 2.67 -8.62
CA GLU A 77 -12.56 2.29 -8.89
C GLU A 77 -13.48 3.52 -8.94
N ILE A 78 -13.40 4.42 -7.96
CA ILE A 78 -14.18 5.66 -7.93
C ILE A 78 -13.87 6.54 -9.16
N TRP A 79 -12.58 6.68 -9.50
CA TRP A 79 -12.17 7.49 -10.63
C TRP A 79 -12.67 6.91 -11.96
N ARG A 80 -12.59 5.59 -12.13
CA ARG A 80 -13.14 4.88 -13.31
C ARG A 80 -14.65 5.05 -13.41
N ASP A 81 -15.37 4.96 -12.30
CA ASP A 81 -16.82 5.17 -12.29
C ASP A 81 -17.19 6.60 -12.68
N GLN A 82 -16.47 7.60 -12.18
CA GLN A 82 -16.66 8.99 -12.58
C GLN A 82 -16.41 9.20 -14.09
N GLN A 83 -15.36 8.60 -14.64
CA GLN A 83 -15.10 8.68 -16.08
C GLN A 83 -16.19 8.00 -16.90
N ASN A 84 -16.67 6.84 -16.47
CA ASN A 84 -17.76 6.13 -17.13
C ASN A 84 -19.05 6.96 -17.11
N GLN A 85 -19.37 7.62 -16.00
CA GLN A 85 -20.52 8.53 -15.91
C GLN A 85 -20.36 9.72 -16.87
N LEU A 86 -19.20 10.37 -16.89
CA LEU A 86 -18.93 11.48 -17.81
C LEU A 86 -19.05 11.08 -19.29
N GLN A 87 -18.57 9.88 -19.66
CA GLN A 87 -18.71 9.36 -21.01
C GLN A 87 -20.18 9.08 -21.36
N LYS A 88 -20.97 8.51 -20.44
CA LYS A 88 -22.41 8.31 -20.63
C LYS A 88 -23.13 9.64 -20.83
N THR A 89 -22.86 10.64 -19.99
CA THR A 89 -23.44 11.99 -20.10
C THR A 89 -23.07 12.65 -21.42
N LYS A 90 -21.80 12.57 -21.85
CA LYS A 90 -21.36 13.08 -23.18
C LYS A 90 -22.10 12.39 -24.33
N LYS A 91 -22.33 11.07 -24.27
CA LYS A 91 -23.09 10.34 -25.29
C LYS A 91 -24.56 10.76 -25.34
N LEU A 92 -25.18 11.03 -24.19
CA LEU A 92 -26.58 11.49 -24.11
C LEU A 92 -26.73 12.91 -24.68
N ILE A 93 -25.84 13.82 -24.32
CA ILE A 93 -25.83 15.19 -24.85
C ILE A 93 -25.52 15.20 -26.36
N GLY A 94 -24.57 14.38 -26.80
CA GLY A 94 -24.21 14.26 -28.23
C GLY A 94 -25.31 13.61 -29.10
N ARG A 95 -26.24 12.85 -28.51
CA ARG A 95 -27.43 12.31 -29.21
C ARG A 95 -28.63 13.27 -29.21
N SER A 96 -28.61 14.29 -28.36
CA SER A 96 -29.67 15.29 -28.26
C SER A 96 -29.49 16.48 -29.22
N LYS A 97 -28.35 16.53 -29.94
CA LYS A 97 -28.09 17.43 -31.06
C LYS A 97 -28.28 16.67 -32.36
#